data_AF-A0A523RZ33-F1
#
_entry.id   AF-A0A523RZ33-F1
#
_cell.length_a   1.000
_cell.length_b   1.000
_cell.length_c   1.000
_cell.angle_alpha   90.00
_cell.angle_beta   90.00
_cell.angle_gamma   90.00
#
_symmetry.space_group_name_H-M   'P 1'
#
loop_
_entity.id
_entity.type
_entity.pdbx_description
1 polymer ?
#
loop_
_entity_poly.entity_id
_entity_poly.type
_entity_poly.pdbx_seq_one_letter_code
_entity_poly.pdbx_strand_id
1 'polypeptide(L)'
;MTLHSKSVESFKCSVCGSTANTSLDGFIVCTNCGTCQDRQIVQGTYTAIEGLYSGSQFVDVGNKMHVVTANGSEIGYKRQSVFKTSKAVRLKRVHDRMMMRIEERLLRGLKWINMVAAQLQLSVQTRDRAAYLHRTMLPHYNIHKDQKPLVICVLTLAIREHQIPIKESQVLEIIPLLSKNKSILNRTKFFIMEYLGISWPSHRPECFIPQIISTLRKDPNVLRYLERRNGTPEYFSRLERITTKLLQPMTSLDYGSRAPDILAASAIYAVDSFLLKVLTQRSISKASGAVEFAIRIHHSQLWKSKAHLVKKLLEEEE
;
A
#
# COMPACT_ATOMS: atom_id res chain seq x y z
N MET A 1 13.01 -14.47 -15.80
CA MET A 1 13.72 -15.75 -15.72
C MET A 1 13.43 -16.35 -14.36
N THR A 2 12.57 -17.35 -14.32
CA THR A 2 12.17 -18.09 -13.11
C THR A 2 13.32 -19.02 -12.72
N LEU A 3 14.06 -18.66 -11.66
CA LEU A 3 15.02 -19.57 -11.04
C LEU A 3 14.21 -20.57 -10.21
N HIS A 4 14.03 -21.76 -10.76
CA HIS A 4 13.61 -22.91 -9.96
C HIS A 4 14.62 -23.10 -8.82
N SER A 5 14.11 -23.13 -7.60
CA SER A 5 14.81 -23.68 -6.43
C SER A 5 15.07 -25.16 -6.72
N LYS A 6 16.19 -25.44 -7.39
CA LYS A 6 16.67 -26.80 -7.55
C LYS A 6 17.01 -27.32 -6.16
N SER A 7 16.25 -28.31 -5.72
CA SER A 7 16.60 -29.24 -4.67
C SER A 7 18.07 -29.61 -4.81
N VAL A 8 18.82 -29.61 -3.69
CA VAL A 8 20.22 -30.01 -3.55
C VAL A 8 20.58 -31.09 -4.56
N GLU A 9 21.20 -30.69 -5.68
CA GLU A 9 21.63 -31.64 -6.70
C GLU A 9 22.76 -32.46 -6.09
N SER A 10 22.55 -33.77 -5.97
CA SER A 10 23.60 -34.69 -5.51
C SER A 10 24.71 -34.74 -6.57
N PHE A 11 25.85 -34.11 -6.29
CA PHE A 11 26.99 -34.11 -7.18
C PHE A 11 27.61 -35.51 -7.24
N LYS A 12 27.85 -36.02 -8.45
CA LYS A 12 28.57 -37.28 -8.67
C LYS A 12 30.02 -36.99 -8.99
N CYS A 13 30.93 -37.73 -8.37
CA CYS A 13 32.35 -37.64 -8.64
C CYS A 13 32.65 -38.09 -10.08
N SER A 14 33.42 -37.28 -10.81
CA SER A 14 33.87 -37.58 -12.18
C SER A 14 34.85 -38.77 -12.25
N VAL A 15 35.51 -39.11 -11.16
CA VAL A 15 36.54 -40.16 -11.11
C VAL A 15 35.96 -41.51 -10.70
N CYS A 16 35.13 -41.56 -9.66
CA CYS A 16 34.63 -42.82 -9.10
C CYS A 16 33.10 -42.96 -9.11
N GLY A 17 32.36 -41.95 -9.59
CA GLY A 17 30.90 -42.00 -9.70
C GLY A 17 30.13 -41.93 -8.39
N SER A 18 30.80 -41.93 -7.22
CA SER A 18 30.15 -41.82 -5.91
C SER A 18 29.66 -40.40 -5.62
N THR A 19 28.80 -40.27 -4.61
CA THR A 19 28.28 -38.98 -4.14
C THR A 19 29.39 -38.12 -3.55
N ALA A 20 29.50 -36.88 -4.01
CA ALA A 20 30.41 -35.89 -3.46
C ALA A 20 29.67 -34.94 -2.51
N ASN A 21 30.34 -34.57 -1.42
CA ASN A 21 29.77 -33.70 -0.38
C ASN A 21 30.54 -32.37 -0.34
N THR A 22 29.85 -31.29 0.03
CA THR A 22 30.48 -29.97 0.20
C THR A 22 31.23 -29.92 1.53
N SER A 23 32.52 -29.63 1.49
CA SER A 23 33.36 -29.34 2.65
C SER A 23 33.03 -27.96 3.24
N LEU A 24 33.39 -27.75 4.51
CA LEU A 24 33.25 -26.46 5.23
C LEU A 24 33.93 -25.30 4.49
N ASP A 25 35.00 -25.58 3.74
CA ASP A 25 35.76 -24.58 2.97
C ASP A 25 35.14 -24.24 1.60
N GLY A 26 33.97 -24.82 1.27
CA GLY A 26 33.23 -24.55 0.02
C GLY A 26 33.73 -25.32 -1.21
N PHE A 27 34.54 -26.36 -1.00
CA PHE A 27 34.94 -27.31 -2.05
C PHE A 27 34.00 -28.51 -2.07
N ILE A 28 33.70 -29.02 -3.27
CA ILE A 28 32.99 -30.30 -3.41
C ILE A 28 34.04 -31.41 -3.35
N VAL A 29 34.03 -32.18 -2.27
CA VAL A 29 35.01 -33.25 -2.00
C VAL A 29 34.31 -34.59 -2.09
N CYS A 30 34.86 -35.49 -2.90
CA CYS A 30 34.36 -36.86 -2.95
C CYS A 30 34.76 -37.62 -1.67
N THR A 31 33.77 -38.19 -0.97
CA THR A 31 34.02 -38.97 0.26
C THR A 31 34.76 -40.27 0.02
N ASN A 32 34.64 -40.86 -1.17
CA ASN A 32 35.28 -42.15 -1.49
C ASN A 32 36.72 -42.00 -1.99
N CYS A 33 36.98 -41.17 -3.00
CA CYS A 33 38.30 -41.05 -3.63
C CYS A 33 39.10 -39.79 -3.24
N GLY A 34 38.54 -38.89 -2.43
CA GLY A 34 39.21 -37.67 -1.97
C GLY A 34 39.44 -36.62 -3.06
N THR A 35 38.94 -36.82 -4.28
CA THR A 35 39.09 -35.84 -5.37
C THR A 35 38.26 -34.59 -5.06
N CYS A 36 38.92 -33.43 -5.01
CA CYS A 36 38.28 -32.13 -4.93
C CYS A 36 37.89 -31.66 -6.33
N GLN A 37 36.60 -31.43 -6.55
CA GLN A 37 36.11 -30.73 -7.73
C GLN A 37 36.08 -29.22 -7.49
N ASP A 38 35.84 -28.47 -8.57
CA ASP A 38 35.96 -27.01 -8.61
C ASP A 38 35.09 -26.29 -7.56
N ARG A 39 35.48 -25.06 -7.20
CA ARG A 39 34.88 -24.29 -6.10
C ARG A 39 33.40 -24.02 -6.36
N GLN A 40 32.53 -24.34 -5.40
CA GLN A 40 31.11 -24.00 -5.53
C GLN A 40 30.93 -22.50 -5.32
N ILE A 41 30.42 -21.81 -6.36
CA ILE A 41 29.90 -20.45 -6.18
C ILE A 41 28.56 -20.59 -5.47
N VAL A 42 28.58 -20.47 -4.14
CA VAL A 42 27.36 -20.46 -3.33
C VAL A 42 26.63 -19.15 -3.63
N GLN A 43 25.32 -19.24 -3.86
CA GLN A 43 24.47 -18.07 -3.97
C GLN A 43 24.55 -17.32 -2.64
N GLY A 44 25.04 -16.07 -2.64
CA GLY A 44 25.25 -15.31 -1.41
C GLY A 44 23.99 -15.26 -0.56
N THR A 45 23.92 -16.08 0.48
CA THR A 45 22.86 -16.03 1.48
C THR A 45 23.15 -14.83 2.37
N TYR A 46 22.70 -13.66 1.95
CA TYR A 46 22.60 -12.48 2.81
C TYR A 46 21.43 -12.65 3.78
N THR A 47 21.39 -13.77 4.51
CA THR A 47 20.57 -13.88 5.70
C THR A 47 21.37 -13.26 6.82
N ALA A 48 20.97 -12.06 7.22
CA ALA A 48 21.41 -11.47 8.47
C ALA A 48 21.22 -12.51 9.57
N ILE A 49 22.32 -12.98 10.16
CA ILE A 49 22.24 -13.61 11.49
C ILE A 49 21.90 -12.45 12.42
N GLU A 50 20.61 -12.32 12.74
CA GLU A 50 20.14 -11.39 13.76
C GLU A 50 20.87 -11.71 15.06
N GLY A 51 21.76 -10.81 15.50
CA GLY A 51 22.33 -10.84 16.85
C GLY A 51 23.86 -10.76 16.98
N LEU A 52 24.67 -10.96 15.93
CA LEU A 52 26.13 -11.04 16.09
C LEU A 52 26.96 -9.80 15.71
N TYR A 53 26.37 -8.77 15.09
CA TYR A 53 27.11 -7.56 14.72
C TYR A 53 26.43 -6.29 15.26
N SER A 54 27.13 -5.62 16.20
CA SER A 54 26.80 -4.27 16.71
C SER A 54 26.98 -3.16 15.65
N GLY A 55 27.60 -3.49 14.51
CA GLY A 55 27.65 -2.64 13.32
C GLY A 55 26.54 -3.02 12.35
N SER A 56 25.65 -2.09 12.05
CA SER A 56 24.61 -2.21 11.02
C SER A 56 25.21 -2.26 9.61
N GLN A 57 26.05 -3.24 9.30
CA GLN A 57 26.41 -3.57 7.93
C GLN A 57 25.28 -4.41 7.34
N PHE A 58 24.12 -3.76 7.18
CA PHE A 58 23.18 -4.21 6.18
C PHE A 58 23.81 -3.85 4.84
N VAL A 59 24.33 -4.85 4.13
CA VAL A 59 24.50 -4.71 2.69
C VAL A 59 23.10 -4.76 2.12
N ASP A 60 22.42 -3.63 2.14
CA ASP A 60 21.17 -3.45 1.44
C ASP A 60 21.53 -3.50 -0.05
N VAL A 61 21.50 -4.70 -0.64
CA VAL A 61 21.79 -4.89 -2.05
C VAL A 61 20.81 -3.98 -2.79
N GLY A 62 21.41 -3.07 -3.56
CA GLY A 62 20.83 -1.78 -3.91
C GLY A 62 19.39 -1.83 -4.41
N ASN A 63 18.73 -0.69 -4.19
CA ASN A 63 17.45 -0.27 -4.77
C ASN A 63 16.20 -0.46 -3.90
N LYS A 64 16.27 -0.14 -2.60
CA LYS A 64 15.05 0.26 -1.87
C LYS A 64 14.49 1.54 -2.51
N MET A 65 13.44 1.38 -3.31
CA MET A 65 12.85 2.45 -4.12
C MET A 65 12.34 3.64 -3.28
N HIS A 66 11.98 3.40 -2.01
CA HIS A 66 11.48 4.41 -1.08
C HIS A 66 12.58 5.12 -0.26
N VAL A 67 13.84 4.66 -0.33
CA VAL A 67 14.92 5.25 0.45
C VAL A 67 15.37 6.55 -0.22
N VAL A 68 15.34 7.62 0.57
CA VAL A 68 15.74 8.97 0.18
C VAL A 68 17.24 9.13 0.39
N THR A 69 18.04 8.29 -0.26
CA THR A 69 19.51 8.42 -0.26
C THR A 69 19.97 8.36 -1.70
N ALA A 70 20.79 9.33 -2.10
CA ALA A 70 21.51 9.23 -3.36
C ALA A 70 22.40 7.98 -3.32
N ASN A 71 22.64 7.36 -4.48
CA ASN A 71 23.57 6.24 -4.63
C ASN A 71 24.97 6.66 -4.14
N GLY A 72 25.30 6.35 -2.88
CA GLY A 72 26.54 6.79 -2.25
C GLY A 72 26.59 6.45 -0.76
N SER A 73 27.79 6.49 -0.19
CA SER A 73 27.97 6.38 1.25
C SER A 73 27.52 7.68 1.94
N GLU A 74 26.61 7.60 2.91
CA GLU A 74 26.17 8.78 3.65
C GLU A 74 27.19 9.16 4.74
N ILE A 75 27.54 10.44 4.81
CA ILE A 75 28.30 11.01 5.94
C ILE A 75 27.34 11.27 7.11
N GLY A 76 27.12 10.23 7.93
CA GLY A 76 26.21 10.23 9.08
C GLY A 76 26.84 10.57 10.44
N TYR A 77 26.03 11.08 11.37
CA TYR A 77 26.44 11.45 12.74
C TYR A 77 26.37 10.30 13.76
N LYS A 78 26.59 9.05 13.34
CA LYS A 78 26.32 7.87 14.18
C LYS A 78 27.19 7.80 15.45
N ARG A 79 28.36 8.46 15.44
CA ARG A 79 29.19 8.74 16.63
C ARG A 79 29.41 10.24 16.73
N GLN A 80 28.53 10.94 17.46
CA GLN A 80 28.56 12.39 17.63
C GLN A 80 29.90 12.92 18.19
N SER A 81 30.67 12.10 18.93
CA SER A 81 31.96 12.49 19.50
C SER A 81 33.04 12.77 18.44
N VAL A 82 33.04 12.05 17.32
CA VAL A 82 34.05 12.17 16.26
C VAL A 82 33.71 13.32 15.28
N PHE A 83 32.44 13.68 15.17
CA PHE A 83 31.93 14.70 14.24
C PHE A 83 31.90 16.14 14.79
N LYS A 84 32.48 16.39 15.97
CA LYS A 84 32.59 17.76 16.54
C LYS A 84 33.66 18.62 15.86
N THR A 85 34.50 18.05 15.00
CA THR A 85 35.52 18.81 14.27
C THR A 85 34.91 19.61 13.12
N SER A 86 35.30 20.88 12.98
CA SER A 86 34.83 21.81 11.94
C SER A 86 34.98 21.26 10.51
N LYS A 87 36.01 20.42 10.28
CA LYS A 87 36.27 19.72 9.02
C LYS A 87 35.18 18.71 8.66
N ALA A 88 34.71 17.91 9.62
CA ALA A 88 33.68 16.90 9.39
C ALA A 88 32.32 17.54 9.07
N VAL A 89 31.98 18.63 9.77
CA VAL A 89 30.79 19.44 9.48
C VAL A 89 30.87 20.09 8.09
N ARG A 90 32.04 20.61 7.70
CA ARG A 90 32.25 21.19 6.36
C ARG A 90 32.11 20.15 5.26
N LEU A 91 32.70 18.96 5.44
CA LEU A 91 32.59 17.84 4.50
C LEU A 91 31.12 17.42 4.32
N LYS A 92 30.38 17.27 5.42
CA LYS A 92 28.95 16.97 5.34
C LYS A 92 28.16 18.05 4.59
N ARG A 93 28.40 19.34 4.87
CA ARG A 93 27.73 20.43 4.13
C ARG A 93 28.07 20.45 2.63
N VAL A 94 29.25 20.01 2.23
CA VAL A 94 29.62 19.90 0.81
C VAL A 94 28.95 18.68 0.19
N HIS A 95 28.99 17.54 0.87
CA HIS A 95 28.30 16.31 0.48
C HIS A 95 26.80 16.54 0.28
N ASP A 96 26.11 17.10 1.28
CA ASP A 96 24.67 17.37 1.23
C ASP A 96 24.33 18.33 0.08
N ARG A 97 25.18 19.32 -0.20
CA ARG A 97 24.99 20.23 -1.35
C ARG A 97 25.20 19.56 -2.70
N MET A 98 26.18 18.66 -2.82
CA MET A 98 26.39 17.91 -4.07
C MET A 98 25.25 16.92 -4.32
N MET A 99 24.82 16.18 -3.30
CA MET A 99 23.72 15.22 -3.43
C MET A 99 22.40 15.90 -3.77
N MET A 100 22.14 17.08 -3.18
CA MET A 100 20.97 17.88 -3.53
C MET A 100 21.00 18.35 -5.00
N ARG A 101 22.15 18.47 -5.67
CA ARG A 101 22.18 18.97 -7.07
C ARG A 101 21.83 17.93 -8.12
N ILE A 102 22.13 16.65 -7.88
CA ILE A 102 22.01 15.60 -8.91
C ILE A 102 20.60 15.00 -8.94
N GLU A 103 19.96 14.84 -7.77
CA GLU A 103 18.67 14.14 -7.64
C GLU A 103 17.61 14.95 -6.86
N GLU A 104 17.75 16.28 -6.74
CA GLU A 104 16.86 17.10 -5.90
C GLU A 104 15.39 16.85 -6.18
N ARG A 105 15.07 16.79 -7.48
CA ARG A 105 13.72 16.62 -7.98
C ARG A 105 13.17 15.25 -7.55
N LEU A 106 13.95 14.18 -7.72
CA LEU A 106 13.55 12.84 -7.28
C LEU A 106 13.34 12.76 -5.76
N LEU A 107 14.33 13.25 -4.99
CA LEU A 107 14.31 13.19 -3.53
C LEU A 107 13.17 14.01 -2.92
N ARG A 108 12.85 15.19 -3.48
CA ARG A 108 11.70 15.99 -3.03
C ARG A 108 10.39 15.23 -3.19
N GLY A 109 10.17 14.57 -4.34
CA GLY A 109 8.97 13.77 -4.57
C GLY A 109 8.88 12.56 -3.63
N LEU A 110 9.98 11.83 -3.43
CA LEU A 110 10.03 10.70 -2.50
C LEU A 110 9.79 11.12 -1.04
N LYS A 111 10.27 12.30 -0.62
CA LYS A 111 9.95 12.87 0.71
C LYS A 111 8.45 13.06 0.89
N TRP A 112 7.76 13.61 -0.10
CA TRP A 112 6.29 13.75 -0.05
C TRP A 112 5.59 12.41 0.00
N ILE A 113 6.02 11.43 -0.80
CA ILE A 113 5.48 10.06 -0.78
C ILE A 113 5.63 9.45 0.62
N ASN A 114 6.82 9.54 1.23
CA ASN A 114 7.07 9.00 2.55
C ASN A 114 6.29 9.72 3.65
N MET A 115 6.15 11.03 3.56
CA MET A 115 5.36 11.83 4.50
C MET A 115 3.88 11.43 4.45
N VAL A 116 3.30 11.35 3.26
CA VAL A 116 1.90 10.93 3.08
C VAL A 116 1.71 9.48 3.51
N ALA A 117 2.61 8.58 3.12
CA ALA A 117 2.54 7.17 3.48
C ALA A 117 2.60 6.98 5.00
N ALA A 118 3.43 7.75 5.72
CA ALA A 118 3.50 7.73 7.17
C ALA A 118 2.21 8.24 7.82
N GLN A 119 1.66 9.36 7.33
CA GLN A 119 0.45 9.95 7.90
C GLN A 119 -0.82 9.12 7.65
N LEU A 120 -0.90 8.44 6.50
CA LEU A 120 -2.00 7.53 6.16
C LEU A 120 -1.75 6.08 6.60
N GLN A 121 -0.62 5.79 7.24
CA GLN A 121 -0.20 4.46 7.66
C GLN A 121 -0.26 3.42 6.52
N LEU A 122 0.21 3.80 5.33
CA LEU A 122 0.24 2.92 4.16
C LEU A 122 1.25 1.78 4.34
N SER A 123 0.93 0.62 3.77
CA SER A 123 1.85 -0.51 3.74
C SER A 123 3.12 -0.18 2.95
N VAL A 124 4.22 -0.88 3.27
CA VAL A 124 5.50 -0.73 2.58
C VAL A 124 5.35 -1.02 1.08
N GLN A 125 4.53 -2.01 0.72
CA GLN A 125 4.26 -2.38 -0.67
C GLN A 125 3.64 -1.22 -1.47
N THR A 126 2.61 -0.57 -0.93
CA THR A 126 1.96 0.58 -1.59
C THR A 126 2.91 1.76 -1.72
N ARG A 127 3.72 2.01 -0.69
CA ARG A 127 4.74 3.06 -0.71
C ARG A 127 5.80 2.80 -1.78
N ASP A 128 6.28 1.56 -1.89
CA ASP A 128 7.28 1.15 -2.86
C ASP A 128 6.75 1.23 -4.28
N ARG A 129 5.49 0.83 -4.47
CA ARG A 129 4.78 0.98 -5.75
C ARG A 129 4.66 2.44 -6.17
N ALA A 130 4.28 3.33 -5.24
CA ALA A 130 4.23 4.77 -5.50
C ALA A 130 5.62 5.34 -5.81
N ALA A 131 6.67 4.93 -5.09
CA ALA A 131 8.04 5.35 -5.35
C ALA A 131 8.53 4.89 -6.74
N TYR A 132 8.21 3.66 -7.13
CA TYR A 132 8.50 3.11 -8.45
C TYR A 132 7.85 3.91 -9.58
N LEU A 133 6.54 4.15 -9.46
CA LEU A 133 5.78 4.92 -10.43
C LEU A 133 6.32 6.36 -10.52
N HIS A 134 6.65 6.99 -9.39
CA HIS A 134 7.22 8.33 -9.38
C HIS A 134 8.57 8.39 -10.10
N ARG A 135 9.49 7.45 -9.81
CA ARG A 135 10.80 7.36 -10.47
C ARG A 135 10.67 7.15 -11.97
N THR A 136 9.70 6.33 -12.39
CA THR A 136 9.43 6.02 -13.80
C THR A 136 8.87 7.23 -14.54
N MET A 137 7.94 7.96 -13.93
CA MET A 137 7.26 9.09 -14.58
C MET A 137 8.07 10.39 -14.55
N LEU A 138 8.97 10.56 -13.58
CA LEU A 138 9.64 11.83 -13.35
C LEU A 138 10.45 12.38 -14.54
N PRO A 139 11.22 11.57 -15.29
CA PRO A 139 11.98 12.05 -16.45
C PRO A 139 11.08 12.60 -17.57
N HIS A 140 9.86 12.07 -17.69
CA HIS A 140 8.91 12.42 -18.74
C HIS A 140 7.96 13.55 -18.31
N TYR A 141 7.84 13.81 -17.01
CA TYR A 141 6.94 14.80 -16.47
C TYR A 141 7.51 16.23 -16.61
N ASN A 142 7.18 16.87 -17.73
CA ASN A 142 7.52 18.27 -18.04
C ASN A 142 6.31 19.23 -18.00
N ILE A 143 5.14 18.74 -17.57
CA ILE A 143 3.89 19.51 -17.62
C ILE A 143 3.91 20.67 -16.62
N HIS A 144 4.51 20.46 -15.44
CA HIS A 144 4.55 21.47 -14.38
C HIS A 144 5.90 21.49 -13.66
N LYS A 145 6.31 22.70 -13.25
CA LYS A 145 7.48 22.90 -12.38
C LYS A 145 7.28 22.21 -11.02
N ASP A 146 6.04 22.21 -10.52
CA ASP A 146 5.67 21.54 -9.28
C ASP A 146 5.46 20.03 -9.48
N GLN A 147 6.12 19.25 -8.64
CA GLN A 147 6.01 17.79 -8.65
C GLN A 147 4.87 17.24 -7.80
N LYS A 148 4.30 18.07 -6.93
CA LYS A 148 3.23 17.65 -6.02
C LYS A 148 2.05 16.99 -6.77
N PRO A 149 1.59 17.47 -7.95
CA PRO A 149 0.48 16.83 -8.65
C PRO A 149 0.83 15.41 -9.11
N LEU A 150 2.06 15.21 -9.57
CA LEU A 150 2.58 13.89 -9.94
C LEU A 150 2.59 12.97 -8.72
N VAL A 151 3.09 13.44 -7.57
CA VAL A 151 3.10 12.67 -6.32
C VAL A 151 1.69 12.25 -5.90
N ILE A 152 0.72 13.17 -5.90
CA ILE A 152 -0.68 12.86 -5.55
C ILE A 152 -1.26 11.81 -6.49
N CYS A 153 -1.07 11.97 -7.80
CA CYS A 153 -1.63 11.05 -8.78
C CYS A 153 -0.99 9.67 -8.65
N VAL A 154 0.33 9.58 -8.51
CA VAL A 154 1.04 8.32 -8.35
C VAL A 154 0.66 7.60 -7.05
N LEU A 155 0.54 8.32 -5.93
CA LEU A 155 0.04 7.75 -4.68
C LEU A 155 -1.39 7.24 -4.83
N THR A 156 -2.27 8.05 -5.42
CA THR A 156 -3.68 7.68 -5.64
C THR A 156 -3.80 6.45 -6.54
N LEU A 157 -2.94 6.34 -7.56
CA LEU A 157 -2.86 5.17 -8.44
C LEU A 157 -2.46 3.91 -7.65
N ALA A 158 -1.37 3.99 -6.87
CA ALA A 158 -0.91 2.86 -6.06
C ALA A 158 -1.95 2.42 -5.01
N ILE A 159 -2.61 3.38 -4.35
CA ILE A 159 -3.68 3.11 -3.37
C ILE A 159 -4.86 2.38 -4.05
N ARG A 160 -5.22 2.76 -5.29
CA ARG A 160 -6.29 2.12 -6.06
C ARG A 160 -5.91 0.74 -6.59
N GLU A 161 -4.66 0.56 -7.03
CA GLU A 161 -4.15 -0.77 -7.42
C GLU A 161 -4.24 -1.76 -6.25
N HIS A 162 -3.89 -1.32 -5.03
CA HIS A 162 -3.99 -2.13 -3.82
C HIS A 162 -5.36 -2.12 -3.14
N GLN A 163 -6.37 -1.47 -3.73
CA GLN A 163 -7.76 -1.43 -3.22
C GLN A 163 -7.86 -0.97 -1.76
N ILE A 164 -7.01 -0.02 -1.36
CA ILE A 164 -7.01 0.54 0.00
C ILE A 164 -8.14 1.58 0.11
N PRO A 165 -8.94 1.60 1.20
CA PRO A 165 -10.08 2.50 1.34
C PRO A 165 -9.65 3.92 1.76
N ILE A 166 -8.90 4.59 0.90
CA ILE A 166 -8.45 5.98 1.07
C ILE A 166 -8.93 6.79 -0.12
N LYS A 167 -9.59 7.91 0.17
CA LYS A 167 -10.08 8.82 -0.86
C LYS A 167 -8.96 9.73 -1.34
N GLU A 168 -9.04 10.14 -2.60
CA GLU A 168 -8.14 11.16 -3.16
C GLU A 168 -8.22 12.47 -2.37
N SER A 169 -9.39 12.82 -1.81
CA SER A 169 -9.54 13.99 -0.95
C SER A 169 -8.67 13.93 0.31
N GLN A 170 -8.50 12.74 0.91
CA GLN A 170 -7.65 12.57 2.10
C GLN A 170 -6.17 12.76 1.77
N VAL A 171 -5.74 12.32 0.58
CA VAL A 171 -4.37 12.59 0.10
C VAL A 171 -4.15 14.09 -0.14
N LEU A 172 -5.16 14.76 -0.71
CA LEU A 172 -5.15 16.21 -0.96
C LEU A 172 -5.15 17.05 0.32
N GLU A 173 -5.73 16.56 1.41
CA GLU A 173 -5.69 17.24 2.71
C GLU A 173 -4.26 17.25 3.30
N ILE A 174 -3.46 16.23 3.01
CA ILE A 174 -2.10 16.07 3.55
C ILE A 174 -1.07 16.84 2.76
N ILE A 175 -1.14 16.78 1.42
CA ILE A 175 -0.29 17.58 0.56
C ILE A 175 -1.06 18.86 0.27
N PRO A 176 -0.74 20.00 0.92
CA PRO A 176 -1.28 21.30 0.54
C PRO A 176 -0.74 21.65 -0.85
N LEU A 177 -1.41 21.11 -1.85
CA LEU A 177 -1.53 21.63 -3.19
C LEU A 177 -2.76 22.53 -3.18
N LEU A 178 -2.68 23.60 -3.96
CA LEU A 178 -3.80 24.50 -4.24
C LEU A 178 -5.11 23.71 -4.28
N SER A 179 -5.92 23.81 -3.22
CA SER A 179 -7.19 23.13 -3.02
C SER A 179 -8.26 23.44 -4.11
N LYS A 180 -7.85 24.13 -5.18
CA LYS A 180 -8.70 24.74 -6.20
C LYS A 180 -8.40 24.27 -7.62
N ASN A 181 -7.26 23.62 -7.91
CA ASN A 181 -6.88 23.30 -9.30
C ASN A 181 -7.06 21.81 -9.66
N LYS A 182 -8.31 21.33 -9.61
CA LYS A 182 -8.68 19.96 -10.08
C LYS A 182 -8.24 19.70 -11.54
N SER A 183 -8.20 20.73 -12.37
CA SER A 183 -7.73 20.66 -13.76
C SER A 183 -6.29 20.14 -13.87
N ILE A 184 -5.39 20.61 -13.00
CA ILE A 184 -3.98 20.19 -12.99
C ILE A 184 -3.85 18.71 -12.63
N LEU A 185 -4.62 18.25 -11.63
CA LEU A 185 -4.66 16.84 -11.25
C LEU A 185 -5.16 15.98 -12.40
N ASN A 186 -6.26 16.38 -13.04
CA ASN A 186 -6.82 15.64 -14.17
C ASN A 186 -5.83 15.56 -15.34
N ARG A 187 -5.19 16.68 -15.72
CA ARG A 187 -4.15 16.69 -16.76
C ARG A 187 -2.99 15.76 -16.42
N THR A 188 -2.57 15.73 -15.15
CA THR A 188 -1.51 14.84 -14.68
C THR A 188 -1.96 13.37 -14.72
N LYS A 189 -3.20 13.05 -14.36
CA LYS A 189 -3.76 11.69 -14.48
C LYS A 189 -3.80 11.22 -15.92
N PHE A 190 -4.31 12.05 -16.84
CA PHE A 190 -4.35 11.72 -18.26
C PHE A 190 -2.96 11.46 -18.81
N PHE A 191 -1.98 12.31 -18.46
CA PHE A 191 -0.59 12.09 -18.84
C PHE A 191 -0.04 10.74 -18.33
N ILE A 192 -0.30 10.38 -17.08
CA ILE A 192 0.12 9.08 -16.52
C ILE A 192 -0.55 7.92 -17.26
N MET A 193 -1.86 8.03 -17.53
CA MET A 193 -2.62 7.00 -18.25
C MET A 193 -2.11 6.79 -19.67
N GLU A 194 -1.86 7.88 -20.39
CA GLU A 194 -1.34 7.87 -21.76
C GLU A 194 0.07 7.29 -21.81
N TYR A 195 0.95 7.72 -20.91
CA TYR A 195 2.33 7.25 -20.87
C TYR A 195 2.45 5.77 -20.49
N LEU A 196 1.65 5.30 -19.51
CA LEU A 196 1.69 3.92 -19.05
C LEU A 196 0.80 2.98 -19.88
N GLY A 197 -0.08 3.52 -20.74
CA GLY A 197 -1.05 2.73 -21.49
C GLY A 197 -2.08 2.02 -20.60
N ILE A 198 -2.43 2.61 -19.45
CA ILE A 198 -3.34 2.00 -18.47
C ILE A 198 -4.64 2.78 -18.32
N SER A 199 -5.73 2.05 -18.02
CA SER A 199 -6.96 2.65 -17.51
C SER A 199 -6.81 3.02 -16.04
N TRP A 200 -7.33 4.17 -15.62
CA TRP A 200 -7.28 4.57 -14.21
C TRP A 200 -8.20 3.67 -13.35
N PRO A 201 -7.66 2.88 -12.42
CA PRO A 201 -8.48 1.94 -11.64
C PRO A 201 -9.50 2.67 -10.76
N SER A 202 -10.68 2.08 -10.61
CA SER A 202 -11.66 2.49 -9.61
C SER A 202 -11.54 1.64 -8.35
N HIS A 203 -11.93 2.19 -7.21
CA HIS A 203 -12.05 1.40 -5.99
C HIS A 203 -13.27 0.49 -6.08
N ARG A 204 -13.14 -0.71 -5.54
CA ARG A 204 -14.30 -1.55 -5.24
C ARG A 204 -15.04 -0.98 -4.03
N PRO A 205 -16.39 -0.97 -4.03
CA PRO A 205 -17.18 -0.45 -2.92
C PRO A 205 -16.95 -1.26 -1.64
N GLU A 206 -16.71 -2.57 -1.77
CA GLU A 206 -16.47 -3.51 -0.66
C GLU A 206 -15.31 -3.07 0.25
N CYS A 207 -14.28 -2.47 -0.33
CA CYS A 207 -13.07 -2.06 0.39
C CYS A 207 -13.36 -1.03 1.49
N PHE A 208 -14.41 -0.22 1.34
CA PHE A 208 -14.77 0.82 2.32
C PHE A 208 -15.57 0.27 3.50
N ILE A 209 -16.14 -0.94 3.40
CA ILE A 209 -17.01 -1.51 4.45
C ILE A 209 -16.26 -1.64 5.79
N PRO A 210 -15.07 -2.26 5.87
CA PRO A 210 -14.39 -2.48 7.15
C PRO A 210 -14.03 -1.14 7.83
N GLN A 211 -13.62 -0.14 7.04
CA GLN A 211 -13.30 1.19 7.54
C GLN A 211 -14.53 1.90 8.12
N ILE A 212 -15.66 1.88 7.41
CA ILE A 212 -16.90 2.50 7.86
C ILE A 212 -17.39 1.80 9.14
N ILE A 213 -17.42 0.47 9.17
CA ILE A 213 -17.86 -0.32 10.32
C ILE A 213 -16.94 -0.13 11.53
N SER A 214 -15.62 -0.10 11.33
CA SER A 214 -14.68 0.19 12.42
C SER A 214 -14.91 1.58 13.02
N THR A 215 -15.31 2.55 12.22
CA THR A 215 -15.62 3.91 12.70
C THR A 215 -16.96 3.93 13.45
N LEU A 216 -17.98 3.23 12.94
CA LEU A 216 -19.28 3.09 13.62
C LEU A 216 -19.17 2.35 14.96
N ARG A 217 -18.33 1.32 15.05
CA ARG A 217 -18.06 0.58 16.29
C ARG A 217 -17.47 1.46 17.39
N LYS A 218 -16.78 2.54 17.03
CA LYS A 218 -16.19 3.51 17.97
C LYS A 218 -17.14 4.66 18.33
N ASP A 219 -18.28 4.82 17.65
CA ASP A 219 -19.21 5.92 17.92
C ASP A 219 -20.10 5.58 19.14
N PRO A 220 -20.02 6.36 20.24
CA PRO A 220 -20.79 6.07 21.45
C PRO A 220 -22.30 6.15 21.23
N ASN A 221 -22.77 6.93 20.26
CA ASN A 221 -24.21 7.00 19.97
C ASN A 221 -24.70 5.70 19.36
N VAL A 222 -23.93 5.12 18.43
CA VAL A 222 -24.26 3.85 17.78
C VAL A 222 -24.30 2.72 18.82
N LEU A 223 -23.32 2.67 19.72
CA LEU A 223 -23.28 1.68 20.80
C LEU A 223 -24.51 1.79 21.73
N ARG A 224 -24.89 3.01 22.13
CA ARG A 224 -26.11 3.24 22.93
C ARG A 224 -27.39 2.79 22.21
N TYR A 225 -27.50 3.02 20.90
CA TYR A 225 -28.65 2.56 20.13
C TYR A 225 -28.67 1.03 19.98
N LEU A 226 -27.49 0.41 19.84
CA LEU A 226 -27.35 -1.04 19.77
C LEU A 226 -27.82 -1.70 21.08
N GLU A 227 -27.39 -1.18 22.23
CA GLU A 227 -27.82 -1.66 23.55
C GLU A 227 -29.34 -1.55 23.73
N ARG A 228 -29.94 -0.42 23.34
CA ARG A 228 -31.41 -0.23 23.39
C ARG A 228 -32.20 -1.18 22.50
N ARG A 229 -31.57 -1.72 21.46
CA ARG A 229 -32.17 -2.65 20.49
C ARG A 229 -31.85 -4.11 20.82
N ASN A 230 -31.29 -4.40 22.00
CA ASN A 230 -30.82 -5.72 22.41
C ASN A 230 -29.81 -6.34 21.41
N GLY A 231 -28.96 -5.51 20.82
CA GLY A 231 -27.98 -5.96 19.83
C GLY A 231 -26.83 -6.77 20.46
N THR A 232 -26.38 -7.80 19.77
CA THR A 232 -25.23 -8.61 20.17
C THR A 232 -23.90 -7.97 19.77
N PRO A 233 -22.77 -8.32 20.41
CA PRO A 233 -21.44 -7.88 19.95
C PRO A 233 -21.13 -8.33 18.51
N GLU A 234 -21.77 -9.39 18.04
CA GLU A 234 -21.65 -9.93 16.69
C GLU A 234 -22.35 -9.09 15.61
N TYR A 235 -23.19 -8.13 16.01
CA TYR A 235 -23.95 -7.27 15.11
C TYR A 235 -23.09 -6.65 14.01
N PHE A 236 -21.94 -6.05 14.37
CA PHE A 236 -21.06 -5.41 13.40
C PHE A 236 -20.40 -6.42 12.44
N SER A 237 -20.06 -7.61 12.93
CA SER A 237 -19.47 -8.67 12.11
C SER A 237 -20.49 -9.23 11.11
N ARG A 238 -21.75 -9.43 11.55
CA ARG A 238 -22.86 -9.84 10.67
C ARG A 238 -23.16 -8.76 9.63
N LEU A 239 -23.22 -7.49 10.04
CA LEU A 239 -23.39 -6.36 9.12
C LEU A 239 -22.29 -6.30 8.05
N GLU A 240 -21.03 -6.50 8.44
CA GLU A 240 -19.88 -6.52 7.52
C GLU A 240 -19.96 -7.66 6.52
N ARG A 241 -20.26 -8.88 6.99
CA ARG A 241 -20.33 -10.09 6.16
C ARG A 241 -21.42 -9.98 5.11
N ILE A 242 -22.64 -9.62 5.51
CA ILE A 242 -23.79 -9.48 4.62
C ILE A 242 -23.57 -8.36 3.61
N THR A 243 -23.07 -7.20 4.06
CA THR A 243 -22.82 -6.07 3.17
C THR A 243 -21.74 -6.41 2.14
N THR A 244 -20.69 -7.13 2.53
CA THR A 244 -19.64 -7.58 1.60
C THR A 244 -20.21 -8.56 0.57
N LYS A 245 -20.97 -9.57 1.01
CA LYS A 245 -21.64 -10.53 0.10
C LYS A 245 -22.61 -9.84 -0.87
N LEU A 246 -23.28 -8.79 -0.43
CA LEU A 246 -24.22 -8.02 -1.25
C LEU A 246 -23.51 -7.24 -2.36
N LEU A 247 -22.31 -6.70 -2.08
CA LEU A 247 -21.56 -5.85 -3.01
C LEU A 247 -20.58 -6.62 -3.89
N GLN A 248 -20.04 -7.76 -3.45
CA GLN A 248 -19.08 -8.58 -4.18
C GLN A 248 -19.50 -9.03 -5.59
N PRO A 249 -20.77 -9.43 -5.85
CA PRO A 249 -21.19 -9.80 -7.19
C PRO A 249 -21.47 -8.60 -8.11
N MET A 250 -21.48 -7.37 -7.57
CA MET A 250 -21.82 -6.19 -8.35
C MET A 250 -20.63 -5.79 -9.23
N THR A 251 -20.92 -5.54 -10.50
CA THR A 251 -19.96 -5.04 -11.48
C THR A 251 -20.09 -3.53 -11.67
N SER A 252 -19.12 -2.91 -12.35
CA SER A 252 -19.16 -1.48 -12.68
C SER A 252 -20.42 -1.03 -13.43
N LEU A 253 -21.07 -1.95 -14.14
CA LEU A 253 -22.34 -1.70 -14.83
C LEU A 253 -23.51 -1.56 -13.83
N ASP A 254 -23.50 -2.32 -12.75
CA ASP A 254 -24.60 -2.37 -11.78
C ASP A 254 -24.72 -1.10 -10.94
N TYR A 255 -23.58 -0.50 -10.58
CA TYR A 255 -23.56 0.75 -9.84
C TYR A 255 -23.39 1.99 -10.73
N GLY A 256 -22.92 1.85 -11.98
CA GLY A 256 -22.76 2.96 -12.91
C GLY A 256 -21.73 4.00 -12.45
N SER A 257 -21.95 5.29 -12.75
CA SER A 257 -21.03 6.40 -12.42
C SER A 257 -21.04 6.83 -10.94
N ARG A 258 -21.50 5.97 -10.03
CA ARG A 258 -21.66 6.29 -8.61
C ARG A 258 -20.33 6.13 -7.87
N ALA A 259 -20.09 7.01 -6.90
CA ALA A 259 -18.88 6.92 -6.09
C ALA A 259 -18.93 5.67 -5.17
N PRO A 260 -17.85 4.88 -5.11
CA PRO A 260 -17.85 3.57 -4.44
C PRO A 260 -18.02 3.67 -2.91
N ASP A 261 -17.53 4.75 -2.32
CA ASP A 261 -17.69 5.06 -0.89
C ASP A 261 -19.15 5.32 -0.50
N ILE A 262 -19.88 6.08 -1.33
CA ILE A 262 -21.29 6.38 -1.12
C ILE A 262 -22.13 5.11 -1.29
N LEU A 263 -21.77 4.27 -2.27
CA LEU A 263 -22.43 3.00 -2.50
C LEU A 263 -22.28 2.09 -1.28
N ALA A 264 -21.06 1.92 -0.76
CA ALA A 264 -20.79 1.15 0.44
C ALA A 264 -21.59 1.67 1.65
N ALA A 265 -21.57 2.98 1.90
CA ALA A 265 -22.33 3.61 2.97
C ALA A 265 -23.85 3.35 2.84
N SER A 266 -24.39 3.45 1.63
CA SER A 266 -25.81 3.18 1.37
C SER A 266 -26.19 1.71 1.52
N ALA A 267 -25.28 0.79 1.18
CA ALA A 267 -25.47 -0.65 1.35
C ALA A 267 -25.52 -1.02 2.83
N ILE A 268 -24.60 -0.49 3.63
CA ILE A 268 -24.58 -0.64 5.09
C ILE A 268 -25.90 -0.16 5.70
N TYR A 269 -26.40 1.01 5.26
CA TYR A 269 -27.67 1.55 5.72
C TYR A 269 -28.86 0.65 5.34
N ALA A 270 -28.84 0.08 4.13
CA ALA A 270 -29.88 -0.84 3.67
C ALA A 270 -29.90 -2.12 4.52
N VAL A 271 -28.74 -2.76 4.72
CA VAL A 271 -28.64 -4.00 5.49
C VAL A 271 -29.05 -3.79 6.94
N ASP A 272 -28.60 -2.70 7.59
CA ASP A 272 -29.02 -2.37 8.96
C ASP A 272 -30.55 -2.22 9.07
N SER A 273 -31.21 -1.66 8.05
CA SER A 273 -32.66 -1.48 8.06
C SER A 273 -33.47 -2.79 8.13
N PHE A 274 -32.86 -3.91 7.71
CA PHE A 274 -33.44 -5.25 7.80
C PHE A 274 -32.96 -6.05 9.02
N LEU A 275 -31.85 -5.64 9.66
CA LEU A 275 -31.33 -6.28 10.88
C LEU A 275 -32.01 -5.73 12.14
N LEU A 276 -31.52 -4.60 12.67
CA LEU A 276 -31.95 -4.03 13.95
C LEU A 276 -32.31 -2.53 13.84
N LYS A 277 -32.03 -1.90 12.70
CA LYS A 277 -32.27 -0.48 12.41
C LYS A 277 -31.64 0.42 13.48
N VAL A 278 -30.37 0.19 13.75
CA VAL A 278 -29.54 0.90 14.74
C VAL A 278 -28.91 2.15 14.13
N LEU A 279 -28.58 2.10 12.84
CA LEU A 279 -27.82 3.14 12.17
C LEU A 279 -28.72 4.24 11.62
N THR A 280 -28.31 5.48 11.84
CA THR A 280 -28.92 6.66 11.23
C THR A 280 -28.11 7.11 10.02
N GLN A 281 -28.76 7.77 9.05
CA GLN A 281 -28.08 8.37 7.90
C GLN A 281 -26.95 9.32 8.34
N ARG A 282 -27.16 10.04 9.44
CA ARG A 282 -26.17 10.93 10.06
C ARG A 282 -24.96 10.20 10.62
N SER A 283 -25.18 9.09 11.33
CA SER A 283 -24.07 8.26 11.86
C SER A 283 -23.21 7.68 10.73
N ILE A 284 -23.84 7.19 9.67
CA ILE A 284 -23.14 6.62 8.50
C ILE A 284 -22.44 7.71 7.69
N SER A 285 -23.07 8.89 7.53
CA SER A 285 -22.45 10.05 6.89
C SER A 285 -21.18 10.47 7.62
N LYS A 286 -21.22 10.55 8.95
CA LYS A 286 -20.05 10.86 9.78
C LYS A 286 -18.96 9.79 9.66
N ALA A 287 -19.32 8.51 9.61
CA ALA A 287 -18.36 7.42 9.50
C ALA A 287 -17.71 7.30 8.10
N SER A 288 -18.47 7.55 7.04
CA SER A 288 -18.01 7.43 5.65
C SER A 288 -17.45 8.73 5.07
N GLY A 289 -17.76 9.88 5.68
CA GLY A 289 -17.50 11.22 5.11
C GLY A 289 -18.35 11.53 3.87
N ALA A 290 -19.37 10.72 3.55
CA ALA A 290 -20.30 10.98 2.46
C ALA A 290 -21.45 11.89 2.92
N VAL A 291 -22.04 12.64 1.99
CA VAL A 291 -23.19 13.53 2.31
C VAL A 291 -24.44 12.69 2.57
N GLU A 292 -25.20 13.02 3.63
CA GLU A 292 -26.44 12.32 4.03
C GLU A 292 -27.45 12.19 2.87
N PHE A 293 -27.63 13.28 2.11
CA PHE A 293 -28.53 13.31 0.95
C PHE A 293 -28.15 12.27 -0.10
N ALA A 294 -26.85 12.09 -0.36
CA ALA A 294 -26.38 11.11 -1.33
C ALA A 294 -26.71 9.69 -0.85
N ILE A 295 -26.42 9.36 0.41
CA ILE A 295 -26.76 8.06 1.01
C ILE A 295 -28.26 7.77 0.85
N ARG A 296 -29.12 8.76 1.11
CA ARG A 296 -30.57 8.64 0.97
C ARG A 296 -31.02 8.35 -0.46
N ILE A 297 -30.47 9.06 -1.45
CA ILE A 297 -30.80 8.84 -2.86
C ILE A 297 -30.39 7.41 -3.28
N HIS A 298 -29.17 7.00 -2.95
CA HIS A 298 -28.69 5.67 -3.32
C HIS A 298 -29.52 4.58 -2.65
N HIS A 299 -29.89 4.78 -1.39
CA HIS A 299 -30.81 3.89 -0.69
C HIS A 299 -32.19 3.77 -1.37
N SER A 300 -32.80 4.89 -1.76
CA SER A 300 -34.12 4.87 -2.40
C SER A 300 -34.09 4.29 -3.81
N GLN A 301 -33.05 4.54 -4.59
CA GLN A 301 -32.97 4.13 -5.99
C GLN A 301 -32.47 2.69 -6.19
N LEU A 302 -31.48 2.25 -5.41
CA LEU A 302 -30.83 0.95 -5.60
C LEU A 302 -31.37 -0.12 -4.66
N TRP A 303 -31.45 0.19 -3.37
CA TRP A 303 -31.68 -0.84 -2.37
C TRP A 303 -33.16 -1.15 -2.17
N LYS A 304 -34.07 -0.20 -2.47
CA LYS A 304 -35.50 -0.51 -2.50
C LYS A 304 -35.88 -1.58 -3.53
N SER A 305 -35.33 -1.52 -4.74
CA SER A 305 -35.58 -2.53 -5.77
C SER A 305 -34.87 -3.86 -5.49
N LYS A 306 -33.69 -3.80 -4.86
CA LYS A 306 -32.87 -4.97 -4.48
C LYS A 306 -33.17 -5.52 -3.08
N ALA A 307 -34.27 -5.12 -2.44
CA ALA A 307 -34.64 -5.54 -1.08
C ALA A 307 -34.77 -7.06 -0.93
N HIS A 308 -35.22 -7.75 -1.98
CA HIS A 308 -35.34 -9.21 -2.00
C HIS A 308 -33.99 -9.93 -1.86
N LEU A 309 -32.92 -9.37 -2.44
CA LEU A 309 -31.56 -9.92 -2.33
C LEU A 309 -31.03 -9.80 -0.90
N VAL A 310 -31.32 -8.67 -0.24
CA VAL A 310 -30.90 -8.46 1.15
C VAL A 310 -31.58 -9.45 2.09
N LYS A 311 -32.89 -9.69 1.90
CA LYS A 311 -33.63 -10.70 2.66
C LYS A 311 -33.09 -12.12 2.45
N LYS A 312 -32.85 -12.51 1.20
CA LYS A 312 -32.28 -13.81 0.88
C LYS A 312 -30.91 -14.03 1.57
N LEU A 313 -30.05 -13.03 1.55
CA LEU A 313 -28.74 -13.10 2.21
C LEU A 313 -28.83 -13.13 3.75
N LEU A 314 -29.89 -12.56 4.33
CA LEU A 314 -30.15 -12.65 5.77
C LEU A 314 -30.61 -14.04 6.18
N GLU A 315 -31.47 -14.66 5.36
CA GLU A 315 -31.98 -16.03 5.56
C GLU A 315 -30.88 -17.09 5.40
N GLU A 316 -29.93 -16.90 4.49
CA GLU A 316 -28.77 -17.80 4.31
C GLU A 316 -27.75 -17.76 5.45
N GLU A 317 -27.87 -16.80 6.38
CA GLU A 317 -26.95 -16.62 7.51
C GLU A 317 -27.54 -17.02 8.87
N GLU A 318 -28.83 -17.36 8.92
CA GLU A 318 -29.52 -17.94 10.09
C GLU A 318 -29.44 -19.47 10.08
#